data_AF-A0A0P0P1Z4-F1
#
_entry.id   AF-A0A0P0P1Z4-F1
#
_cell.length_a   1.000
_cell.length_b   1.000
_cell.length_c   1.000
_cell.angle_alpha   90.00
_cell.angle_beta   90.00
_cell.angle_gamma   90.00
#
_symmetry.space_group_name_H-M   'P 1'
#
loop_
_entity.id
_entity.type
_entity.pdbx_description
1 polymer ?
#
loop_
_entity_poly.entity_id
_entity_poly.type
_entity_poly.pdbx_seq_one_letter_code
_entity_poly.pdbx_strand_id
1 'polypeptide(L)'
;MSLRLKVLLLTILVQALLLAVTADLLFHQSGKVKQHRACLAALRSPQTGVEPVKVCEPIIATSHQVAARSSACEAALAARPENIFGVRMACSAPIKSLFAQRDVAQAEAGHLAKALNDERLGRGAAIARAQLSATTQAERKARAAAAVQAAPRDGDGLIRCDAECVRERWAGADAERP
;
A
#
# COMPACT_ATOMS: atom_id res chain seq x y z
N MET A 1 -48.12 50.01 -64.80
CA MET A 1 -46.87 49.94 -63.98
C MET A 1 -45.68 49.75 -64.90
N SER A 2 -44.73 50.70 -64.91
CA SER A 2 -43.52 50.63 -65.74
C SER A 2 -42.60 49.48 -65.31
N LEU A 3 -41.97 48.81 -66.28
CA LEU A 3 -41.00 47.73 -66.07
C LEU A 3 -39.91 48.12 -65.05
N ARG A 4 -39.51 49.40 -65.03
CA ARG A 4 -38.51 49.95 -64.12
C ARG A 4 -38.91 49.86 -62.64
N LEU A 5 -40.21 50.04 -62.33
CA LEU A 5 -40.71 49.95 -60.95
C LEU A 5 -40.66 48.51 -60.42
N LYS A 6 -40.95 47.52 -61.29
CA LYS A 6 -40.88 46.10 -60.93
C LYS A 6 -39.45 45.66 -60.63
N VAL A 7 -38.48 46.10 -61.44
CA VAL A 7 -37.06 45.79 -61.23
C VAL A 7 -36.56 46.39 -59.90
N LEU A 8 -36.93 47.63 -59.60
CA LEU A 8 -36.50 48.32 -58.38
C LEU A 8 -37.08 47.67 -57.11
N LEU A 9 -38.36 47.26 -57.14
CA LEU A 9 -38.97 46.48 -56.05
C LEU A 9 -38.29 45.12 -55.85
N LEU A 10 -37.92 44.43 -56.94
CA LEU A 10 -37.29 43.12 -56.88
C LEU A 10 -35.85 43.22 -56.32
N THR A 11 -35.10 44.26 -56.67
CA THR A 11 -33.78 44.52 -56.09
C THR A 11 -33.83 44.84 -54.60
N ILE A 12 -34.83 45.62 -54.16
CA ILE A 12 -35.03 45.93 -52.74
C ILE A 12 -35.38 44.66 -51.96
N LEU A 13 -36.28 43.83 -52.49
CA LEU A 13 -36.66 42.55 -51.87
C LEU A 13 -35.46 41.61 -51.73
N VAL A 14 -34.63 41.48 -52.78
CA VAL A 14 -33.43 40.64 -52.74
C VAL A 14 -32.41 41.16 -51.73
N GLN A 15 -32.17 42.48 -51.68
CA GLN A 15 -31.27 43.08 -50.69
C GLN A 15 -31.78 42.90 -49.26
N ALA A 16 -33.08 43.10 -49.02
CA ALA A 16 -33.69 42.87 -47.70
C ALA A 16 -33.57 41.40 -47.26
N LEU A 17 -33.77 40.46 -48.19
CA LEU A 17 -33.61 39.02 -47.92
C LEU A 17 -32.16 38.66 -47.57
N LEU A 18 -31.18 39.18 -48.30
CA LEU A 18 -29.75 39.00 -48.02
C LEU A 18 -29.37 39.55 -46.64
N LEU A 19 -29.87 40.73 -46.27
CA LEU A 19 -29.64 41.32 -44.95
C LEU A 19 -30.27 40.50 -43.82
N ALA A 20 -31.47 39.95 -44.01
CA ALA A 20 -32.11 39.08 -43.02
C ALA A 20 -31.30 37.78 -42.79
N VAL A 21 -30.89 37.09 -43.85
CA VAL A 21 -30.13 35.83 -43.76
C VAL A 21 -28.77 36.03 -43.08
N THR A 22 -28.08 37.13 -43.40
CA THR A 22 -26.80 37.47 -42.77
C THR A 22 -26.94 37.80 -41.28
N ALA A 23 -28.02 38.50 -40.88
CA ALA A 23 -28.31 38.76 -39.48
C ALA A 23 -28.56 37.47 -38.69
N ASP A 24 -29.37 36.55 -39.21
CA ASP A 24 -29.66 35.26 -38.54
C ASP A 24 -28.40 34.40 -38.37
N LEU A 25 -27.53 34.37 -39.38
CA LEU A 25 -26.22 33.70 -39.30
C LEU A 25 -25.33 34.33 -38.21
N LEU A 26 -25.28 35.65 -38.13
CA LEU A 26 -24.52 36.38 -37.10
C LEU A 26 -25.06 36.11 -35.69
N PHE A 27 -26.39 36.13 -35.50
CA PHE A 27 -27.00 35.81 -34.21
C PHE A 27 -26.74 34.36 -33.81
N HIS A 28 -26.89 33.42 -34.74
CA HIS A 28 -26.63 32.00 -34.49
C HIS A 28 -25.15 31.73 -34.17
N GLN A 29 -24.21 32.35 -34.90
CA GLN A 29 -22.77 32.32 -34.61
C GLN A 29 -22.47 32.91 -33.23
N SER A 30 -23.07 34.06 -32.89
CA SER A 30 -22.85 34.72 -31.60
C SER A 30 -23.33 33.87 -30.41
N GLY A 31 -24.43 33.12 -30.59
CA GLY A 31 -24.95 32.18 -29.59
C GLY A 31 -23.98 31.03 -29.32
N LYS A 32 -23.43 30.41 -30.37
CA LYS A 32 -22.44 29.34 -30.27
C LYS A 32 -21.14 29.80 -29.60
N VAL A 33 -20.66 31.00 -29.94
CA VAL A 33 -19.45 31.58 -29.31
C VAL A 33 -19.68 31.84 -27.82
N LYS A 34 -20.85 32.35 -27.42
CA LYS A 34 -21.20 32.57 -26.01
C LYS A 34 -21.25 31.26 -25.23
N GLN A 35 -21.90 30.22 -25.78
CA GLN A 35 -21.96 28.89 -25.16
C GLN A 35 -20.55 28.28 -25.02
N HIS A 36 -19.73 28.36 -26.08
CA HIS A 36 -18.37 27.86 -26.04
C HIS A 36 -17.51 28.58 -24.99
N ARG A 37 -17.60 29.91 -24.90
CA ARG A 37 -16.90 30.70 -23.86
C ARG A 37 -17.37 30.34 -22.46
N ALA A 38 -18.68 30.15 -22.25
CA ALA A 38 -19.23 29.75 -20.97
C ALA A 38 -18.75 28.35 -20.56
N CYS A 39 -18.70 27.41 -21.52
CA CYS A 39 -18.13 26.08 -21.30
C CYS A 39 -16.64 26.17 -20.91
N LEU A 40 -15.82 26.90 -21.67
CA LEU A 40 -14.40 27.09 -21.35
C LEU A 40 -14.18 27.73 -19.97
N ALA A 41 -15.02 28.68 -19.57
CA ALA A 41 -14.97 29.29 -18.25
C ALA A 41 -15.29 28.26 -17.14
N ALA A 42 -16.33 27.44 -17.33
CA ALA A 42 -16.70 26.38 -16.40
C ALA A 42 -15.59 25.30 -16.26
N LEU A 43 -14.90 24.96 -17.36
CA LEU A 43 -13.81 23.98 -17.34
C LEU A 43 -12.56 24.50 -16.61
N ARG A 44 -12.23 25.79 -16.76
CA ARG A 44 -11.03 26.39 -16.15
C ARG A 44 -11.19 26.74 -14.68
N SER A 45 -12.41 27.02 -14.23
CA SER A 45 -12.67 27.51 -12.87
C SER A 45 -13.74 26.68 -12.19
N PRO A 46 -13.39 25.46 -11.71
CA PRO A 46 -14.33 24.60 -10.99
C PRO A 46 -14.86 25.23 -9.68
N GLN A 47 -14.22 26.30 -9.18
CA GLN A 47 -14.62 27.04 -7.98
C GLN A 47 -15.88 27.90 -8.17
N THR A 48 -16.34 28.11 -9.40
CA THR A 48 -17.51 28.96 -9.68
C THR A 48 -18.85 28.29 -9.34
N GLY A 49 -18.84 27.02 -8.92
CA GLY A 49 -20.05 26.25 -8.61
C GLY A 49 -20.87 25.85 -9.85
N VAL A 50 -20.44 26.26 -11.04
CA VAL A 50 -21.08 25.90 -12.31
C VAL A 50 -20.54 24.55 -12.76
N GLU A 51 -21.40 23.54 -12.74
CA GLU A 51 -21.05 22.20 -13.21
C GLU A 51 -20.87 22.20 -14.74
N PRO A 52 -19.72 21.73 -15.27
CA PRO A 52 -19.48 21.69 -16.71
C PRO A 52 -20.56 20.94 -17.50
N VAL A 53 -21.19 19.93 -16.89
CA VAL A 53 -22.29 19.13 -17.49
C VAL A 53 -23.51 19.99 -17.87
N LYS A 54 -23.72 21.13 -17.21
CA LYS A 54 -24.87 22.02 -17.48
C LYS A 54 -24.62 23.03 -18.62
N VAL A 55 -23.37 23.25 -19.00
CA VAL A 55 -22.97 24.34 -19.90
C VAL A 55 -22.25 23.83 -21.15
N CYS A 56 -21.50 22.73 -21.02
CA CYS A 56 -20.77 22.11 -22.11
C CYS A 56 -21.61 21.03 -22.81
N GLU A 57 -21.23 20.71 -24.04
CA GLU A 57 -21.69 19.52 -24.72
C GLU A 57 -21.33 18.25 -23.89
N PRO A 58 -22.21 17.25 -23.77
CA PRO A 58 -22.00 16.10 -22.90
C PRO A 58 -20.67 15.40 -23.10
N ILE A 59 -20.24 15.20 -24.35
CA ILE A 59 -18.97 14.52 -24.68
C ILE A 59 -17.77 15.29 -24.11
N ILE A 60 -17.78 16.62 -24.20
CA ILE A 60 -16.71 17.48 -23.68
C ILE A 60 -16.70 17.43 -22.14
N ALA A 61 -17.87 17.55 -21.52
CA ALA A 61 -18.01 17.50 -20.07
C ALA A 61 -17.52 16.17 -19.49
N THR A 62 -17.92 15.04 -20.10
CA THR A 62 -17.48 13.70 -19.69
C THR A 62 -15.97 13.52 -19.88
N SER A 63 -15.42 13.91 -21.03
CA SER A 63 -13.99 13.78 -21.32
C SER A 63 -13.15 14.59 -20.32
N HIS A 64 -13.58 15.81 -20.00
CA HIS A 64 -12.91 16.63 -18.99
C HIS A 64 -13.00 16.01 -17.58
N GLN A 65 -14.16 15.46 -17.20
CA GLN A 65 -14.32 14.81 -15.90
C GLN A 65 -13.40 13.57 -15.77
N VAL A 66 -13.25 12.79 -16.84
CA VAL A 66 -12.31 11.66 -16.87
C VAL A 66 -10.87 12.15 -16.74
N ALA A 67 -10.47 13.18 -17.49
CA ALA A 67 -9.13 13.76 -17.43
C ALA A 67 -8.82 14.38 -16.05
N ALA A 68 -9.80 15.02 -15.42
CA ALA A 68 -9.65 15.58 -14.07
C ALA A 68 -9.52 14.48 -13.01
N ARG A 69 -10.25 13.36 -13.16
CA ARG A 69 -10.11 12.20 -12.27
C ARG A 69 -8.77 11.49 -12.46
N SER A 70 -8.30 11.34 -13.70
CA SER A 70 -7.00 10.71 -13.97
C SER A 70 -5.85 11.54 -13.40
N SER A 71 -5.85 12.86 -13.61
CA SER A 71 -4.83 13.74 -13.05
C SER A 71 -4.85 13.77 -11.52
N ALA A 72 -6.03 13.77 -10.90
CA ALA A 72 -6.17 13.68 -9.45
C ALA A 72 -5.65 12.33 -8.90
N CYS A 73 -5.88 11.22 -9.62
CA CYS A 73 -5.34 9.91 -9.27
C CYS A 73 -3.81 9.89 -9.40
N GLU A 74 -3.25 10.41 -10.50
CA GLU A 74 -1.80 10.52 -10.70
C GLU A 74 -1.14 11.35 -9.60
N ALA A 75 -1.73 12.51 -9.26
CA ALA A 75 -1.24 13.35 -8.16
C ALA A 75 -1.29 12.62 -6.81
N ALA A 76 -2.35 11.84 -6.55
CA ALA A 76 -2.46 11.04 -5.33
C ALA A 76 -1.42 9.92 -5.25
N LEU A 77 -1.12 9.25 -6.38
CA LEU A 77 -0.10 8.21 -6.48
C LEU A 77 1.33 8.78 -6.38
N ALA A 78 1.57 9.99 -6.91
CA ALA A 78 2.86 10.66 -6.86
C ALA A 78 3.15 11.35 -5.51
N ALA A 79 2.13 11.54 -4.67
CA ALA A 79 2.28 12.21 -3.37
C ALA A 79 3.25 11.46 -2.44
N ARG A 80 4.11 12.23 -1.77
CA ARG A 80 5.01 11.75 -0.70
C ARG A 80 4.79 12.61 0.55
N PRO A 81 4.38 12.04 1.69
CA PRO A 81 4.01 10.63 1.92
C PRO A 81 2.77 10.21 1.11
N GLU A 82 2.51 8.90 1.05
CA GLU A 82 1.42 8.32 0.24
C GLU A 82 0.05 8.89 0.63
N ASN A 83 -0.68 9.45 -0.34
CA ASN A 83 -2.02 9.99 -0.13
C ASN A 83 -3.09 8.91 -0.36
N ILE A 84 -3.23 8.01 0.61
CA ILE A 84 -4.17 6.87 0.57
C ILE A 84 -5.61 7.36 0.34
N PHE A 85 -6.01 8.45 0.99
CA PHE A 85 -7.33 9.03 0.82
C PHE A 85 -7.57 9.50 -0.63
N GLY A 86 -6.58 10.19 -1.21
CA GLY A 86 -6.61 10.62 -2.61
C GLY A 86 -6.78 9.45 -3.58
N VAL A 87 -6.04 8.35 -3.38
CA VAL A 87 -6.18 7.14 -4.20
C VAL A 87 -7.58 6.54 -4.07
N ARG A 88 -8.14 6.48 -2.86
CA ARG A 88 -9.50 5.97 -2.62
C ARG A 88 -10.59 6.82 -3.25
N MET A 89 -10.40 8.13 -3.35
CA MET A 89 -11.42 9.05 -3.89
C MET A 89 -11.32 9.21 -5.42
N ALA A 90 -10.11 9.38 -5.96
CA ALA A 90 -9.91 9.77 -7.35
C ALA A 90 -9.70 8.59 -8.31
N CYS A 91 -9.04 7.53 -7.86
CA CYS A 91 -8.64 6.44 -8.75
C CYS A 91 -9.80 5.50 -9.11
N SER A 92 -9.63 4.75 -10.19
CA SER A 92 -10.57 3.73 -10.64
C SER A 92 -10.50 2.47 -9.77
N ALA A 93 -11.55 1.62 -9.82
CA ALA A 93 -11.60 0.37 -9.05
C ALA A 93 -10.40 -0.57 -9.29
N PRO A 94 -9.89 -0.76 -10.54
CA PRO A 94 -8.69 -1.57 -10.77
C PRO A 94 -7.45 -1.06 -10.01
N ILE A 95 -7.23 0.26 -10.00
CA ILE A 95 -6.10 0.86 -9.28
C ILE A 95 -6.27 0.68 -7.77
N LYS A 96 -7.49 0.85 -7.24
CA LYS A 96 -7.78 0.59 -5.82
C LYS A 96 -7.52 -0.86 -5.45
N SER A 97 -7.86 -1.82 -6.31
CA SER A 97 -7.58 -3.24 -6.09
C SER A 97 -6.07 -3.52 -6.02
N LEU A 98 -5.28 -2.95 -6.94
CA LEU A 98 -3.83 -3.09 -6.91
C LEU A 98 -3.22 -2.49 -5.64
N PHE A 99 -3.72 -1.34 -5.21
CA PHE A 99 -3.28 -0.71 -3.97
C PHE A 99 -3.61 -1.57 -2.74
N ALA A 100 -4.82 -2.12 -2.67
CA ALA A 100 -5.21 -3.03 -1.60
C ALA A 100 -4.35 -4.31 -1.56
N GLN A 101 -4.06 -4.90 -2.72
CA GLN A 101 -3.18 -6.08 -2.82
C GLN A 101 -1.75 -5.75 -2.35
N ARG A 102 -1.23 -4.59 -2.73
CA ARG A 102 0.06 -4.10 -2.28
C ARG A 102 0.11 -3.93 -0.76
N ASP A 103 -0.92 -3.33 -0.17
CA ASP A 103 -1.00 -3.11 1.28
C ASP A 103 -1.06 -4.45 2.04
N VAL A 104 -1.80 -5.44 1.52
CA VAL A 104 -1.82 -6.81 2.07
C VAL A 104 -0.43 -7.44 1.98
N ALA A 105 0.22 -7.39 0.82
CA ALA A 105 1.55 -7.94 0.63
C ALA A 105 2.60 -7.29 1.54
N GLN A 106 2.50 -5.98 1.79
CA GLN A 106 3.37 -5.27 2.73
C GLN A 106 3.14 -5.72 4.17
N ALA A 107 1.88 -5.90 4.57
CA ALA A 107 1.54 -6.41 5.90
C ALA A 107 2.03 -7.85 6.09
N GLU A 108 1.86 -8.71 5.08
CA GLU A 108 2.38 -10.08 5.08
C GLU A 108 3.90 -10.12 5.16
N ALA A 109 4.59 -9.27 4.41
CA ALA A 109 6.06 -9.15 4.47
C ALA A 109 6.53 -8.73 5.88
N GLY A 110 5.84 -7.76 6.50
CA GLY A 110 6.13 -7.34 7.87
C GLY A 110 5.89 -8.46 8.88
N HIS A 111 4.80 -9.22 8.74
CA HIS A 111 4.50 -10.38 9.58
C HIS A 111 5.55 -11.49 9.43
N LEU A 112 5.93 -11.84 8.20
CA LEU A 112 6.95 -12.85 7.93
C LEU A 112 8.32 -12.44 8.45
N ALA A 113 8.70 -11.17 8.29
CA ALA A 113 9.95 -10.64 8.84
C ALA A 113 10.00 -10.77 10.37
N LYS A 114 8.88 -10.45 11.04
CA LYS A 114 8.75 -10.62 12.50
C LYS A 114 8.85 -12.10 12.90
N ALA A 115 8.08 -12.97 12.26
CA ALA A 115 8.08 -14.41 12.56
C ALA A 115 9.49 -15.02 12.38
N LEU A 116 10.21 -14.61 11.33
CA LEU A 116 11.57 -15.06 11.07
C LEU A 116 12.57 -14.56 12.12
N ASN A 117 12.40 -13.33 12.60
CA ASN A 117 13.21 -12.82 13.71
C ASN A 117 12.94 -13.59 15.01
N ASP A 118 11.67 -13.81 15.34
CA ASP A 118 11.26 -14.54 16.54
C ASP A 118 11.78 -15.99 16.51
N GLU A 119 11.76 -16.63 15.34
CA GLU A 119 12.32 -17.97 15.12
C GLU A 119 13.83 -18.00 15.36
N ARG A 120 14.57 -17.04 14.80
CA ARG A 120 16.02 -16.92 15.00
C ARG A 120 16.39 -16.75 16.46
N LEU A 121 15.63 -15.91 17.18
CA LEU A 121 15.80 -15.72 18.63
C LEU A 121 15.49 -17.02 19.39
N GLY A 122 14.42 -17.73 19.02
CA GLY A 122 14.06 -19.03 19.58
C GLY A 122 15.14 -20.10 19.38
N ARG A 123 15.72 -20.20 18.18
CA ARG A 123 16.84 -21.10 17.88
C ARG A 123 18.07 -20.75 18.70
N GLY A 124 18.44 -19.48 18.78
CA GLY A 124 19.57 -19.03 19.59
C GLY A 124 19.43 -19.46 21.05
N ALA A 125 18.25 -19.26 21.63
CA ALA A 125 17.95 -19.68 23.00
C ALA A 125 17.95 -21.21 23.17
N ALA A 126 17.48 -21.97 22.17
CA ALA A 126 17.52 -23.44 22.19
C ALA A 126 18.97 -23.97 22.14
N ILE A 127 19.81 -23.39 21.28
CA ILE A 127 21.24 -23.73 21.17
C ILE A 127 21.96 -23.43 22.49
N ALA A 128 21.72 -22.25 23.09
CA ALA A 128 22.33 -21.89 24.37
C ALA A 128 21.96 -22.87 25.49
N ARG A 129 20.68 -23.28 25.57
CA ARG A 129 20.22 -24.29 26.54
C ARG A 129 20.85 -25.66 26.28
N ALA A 130 20.98 -26.07 25.02
CA ALA A 130 21.63 -27.33 24.65
C ALA A 130 23.13 -27.32 25.02
N GLN A 131 23.84 -26.22 24.76
CA GLN A 131 25.24 -26.05 25.15
C GLN A 131 25.41 -26.11 26.67
N LEU A 132 24.58 -25.41 27.43
CA LEU A 132 24.62 -25.46 28.90
C LEU A 132 24.32 -26.87 29.44
N SER A 133 23.38 -27.59 28.82
CA SER A 133 23.07 -28.97 29.20
C SER A 133 24.24 -29.91 28.89
N ALA A 134 24.93 -29.70 27.77
CA ALA A 134 26.10 -30.48 27.39
C ALA A 134 27.30 -30.22 28.31
N THR A 135 27.58 -28.96 28.66
CA THR A 135 28.68 -28.61 29.58
C THR A 135 28.43 -29.18 30.98
N THR A 136 27.22 -29.01 31.51
CA THR A 136 26.86 -29.59 32.82
C THR A 136 26.93 -31.11 32.82
N GLN A 137 26.54 -31.78 31.74
CA GLN A 137 26.70 -33.23 31.62
C GLN A 137 28.16 -33.66 31.54
N ALA A 138 29.00 -32.90 30.81
CA ALA A 138 30.44 -33.17 30.72
C ALA A 138 31.12 -32.99 32.10
N GLU A 139 30.78 -31.93 32.84
CA GLU A 139 31.26 -31.70 34.20
C GLU A 139 30.84 -32.83 35.15
N ARG A 140 29.57 -33.24 35.12
CA ARG A 140 29.08 -34.38 35.92
C ARG A 140 29.83 -35.68 35.60
N LYS A 141 30.06 -35.97 34.32
CA LYS A 141 30.85 -37.14 33.88
C LYS A 141 32.31 -37.04 34.34
N ALA A 142 32.93 -35.88 34.24
CA ALA A 142 34.30 -35.65 34.68
C ALA A 142 34.44 -35.83 36.21
N ARG A 143 33.51 -35.27 36.99
CA ARG A 143 33.46 -35.45 38.45
C ARG A 143 33.26 -36.92 38.82
N ALA A 144 32.33 -37.61 38.15
CA ALA A 144 32.09 -39.03 38.39
C ALA A 144 33.33 -39.89 38.05
N ALA A 145 34.00 -39.60 36.93
CA ALA A 145 35.23 -40.29 36.55
C ALA A 145 36.37 -40.02 37.55
N ALA A 146 36.56 -38.77 37.99
CA ALA A 146 37.54 -38.41 39.01
C ALA A 146 37.27 -39.13 40.34
N ALA A 147 36.00 -39.20 40.76
CA ALA A 147 35.59 -39.93 41.96
C ALA A 147 35.89 -41.44 41.85
N VAL A 148 35.66 -42.05 40.68
CA VAL A 148 36.00 -43.46 40.42
C VAL A 148 37.51 -43.68 40.47
N GLN A 149 38.30 -42.75 39.92
CA GLN A 149 39.77 -42.86 39.93
C GLN A 149 40.38 -42.66 41.32
N ALA A 150 39.81 -41.77 42.14
CA ALA A 150 40.27 -41.50 43.50
C ALA A 150 39.81 -42.56 44.52
N ALA A 151 38.95 -43.50 44.13
CA ALA A 151 38.38 -44.48 45.06
C ALA A 151 39.45 -45.47 45.57
N PRO A 152 39.48 -45.79 46.87
CA PRO A 152 40.40 -46.78 47.44
C PRO A 152 40.24 -48.14 46.76
N ARG A 153 41.36 -48.83 46.52
CA ARG A 153 41.38 -50.16 45.90
C ARG A 153 42.01 -51.18 46.83
N ASP A 154 41.53 -52.42 46.76
CA ASP A 154 42.15 -53.55 47.46
C ASP A 154 43.35 -54.13 46.68
N GLY A 155 43.96 -55.19 47.23
CA GLY A 155 45.12 -55.86 46.62
C GLY A 155 44.83 -56.52 45.27
N ASP A 156 43.56 -56.74 44.94
CA ASP A 156 43.11 -57.29 43.66
C ASP A 156 42.74 -56.18 42.65
N GLY A 157 42.90 -54.90 43.04
CA GLY A 157 42.65 -53.73 42.21
C GLY A 157 41.17 -53.32 42.10
N LEU A 158 40.28 -53.95 42.88
CA LEU A 158 38.85 -53.65 42.94
C LEU A 158 38.59 -52.47 43.87
N ILE A 159 37.59 -51.65 43.54
CA ILE A 159 37.20 -50.50 44.38
C ILE A 159 36.59 -51.03 45.68
N ARG A 160 37.25 -50.75 46.80
CA ARG A 160 36.80 -51.14 48.14
C ARG A 160 36.16 -49.93 48.81
N CYS A 161 34.83 -49.90 48.83
CA CYS A 161 34.08 -48.85 49.51
C CYS A 161 33.61 -49.43 50.85
N ASP A 162 34.26 -49.02 51.94
CA ASP A 162 33.86 -49.37 53.29
C ASP A 162 32.60 -48.60 53.72
N ALA A 163 32.06 -48.91 54.91
CA ALA A 163 30.81 -48.29 55.38
C ALA A 163 30.91 -46.75 55.51
N GLU A 164 32.11 -46.20 55.64
CA GLU A 164 32.37 -44.77 55.70
C GLU A 164 32.37 -44.14 54.30
N CYS A 165 33.04 -44.76 53.32
CA CYS A 165 32.96 -44.42 51.89
C CYS A 165 31.52 -44.43 51.35
N VAL A 166 30.69 -45.41 51.75
CA VAL A 166 29.27 -45.45 51.36
C VAL A 166 28.49 -44.31 52.01
N ARG A 167 28.74 -43.97 53.28
CA ARG A 167 28.04 -42.87 53.97
C ARG A 167 28.39 -41.51 53.37
N GLU A 168 29.65 -41.24 53.06
CA GLU A 168 30.06 -39.98 52.42
C GLU A 168 29.49 -39.85 51.00
N ARG A 169 29.48 -40.95 50.23
CA ARG A 169 28.92 -40.96 48.86
C ARG A 169 27.41 -40.70 48.84
N TRP A 170 26.67 -41.19 49.82
CA TRP A 170 25.22 -40.98 49.93
C TRP A 170 24.88 -39.64 50.58
N ALA A 171 25.70 -39.13 51.52
CA ALA A 171 25.53 -37.79 52.10
C ALA A 171 25.73 -36.67 51.06
N GLY A 172 26.62 -36.86 50.07
CA GLY A 172 26.79 -35.94 48.95
C GLY A 172 25.67 -36.03 47.88
N ALA A 173 24.96 -37.15 47.79
CA ALA A 173 23.92 -37.37 46.78
C ALA A 173 22.61 -36.60 47.07
N ASP A 174 22.35 -36.25 48.34
CA ASP A 174 21.19 -35.45 48.73
C ASP A 174 21.34 -33.95 48.40
N ALA A 175 22.57 -33.47 48.14
CA ALA A 175 22.83 -32.08 47.74
C ALA A 175 22.59 -31.81 46.24
N GLU A 176 22.37 -32.85 45.42
CA GLU A 176 22.26 -32.75 43.95
C GLU A 176 20.96 -33.38 43.42
N ARG A 177 19.93 -33.53 44.27
CA ARG A 177 18.55 -33.84 43.85
C ARG A 177 17.89 -32.56 43.29
N PRO A 178 17.35 -32.58 42.06
CA PRO A 178 16.67 -31.44 41.46
C PRO A 178 15.37 -31.06 42.18
#